data_AF-A0A8H4KW56-F1
#
_entry.id   AF-A0A8H4KW56-F1
#
_cell.length_a   1.000
_cell.length_b   1.000
_cell.length_c   1.000
_cell.angle_alpha   90.00
_cell.angle_beta   90.00
_cell.angle_gamma   90.00
#
_symmetry.space_group_name_H-M   'P 1'
#
loop_
_entity.id
_entity.type
_entity.pdbx_description
1 polymer ?
#
loop_
_entity_poly.entity_id
_entity_poly.type
_entity_poly.pdbx_seq_one_letter_code
_entity_poly.pdbx_strand_id
1 'polypeptide(L)'
;MRIPSISNPPPTCSAEEEAIVAAIAARRHPRPIQPLDSALLYSPHVVAGWDSFVGAVRTKSSLADDLRELAIAVVKLLLKSEQPEGFTEKQWAICVIADEMTRNVQVKDETFDWLKALSSHQEVVEVVATDGMPKQHSSRMNLTALF
;
A
#
# COMPACT_ATOMS: atom_id res chain seq x y z
N MET A 1 12.97 -7.78 13.95
CA MET A 1 12.41 -7.55 15.29
C MET A 1 10.89 -7.55 15.16
N ARG A 2 10.14 -8.31 15.98
CA ARG A 2 8.66 -8.25 15.98
C ARG A 2 8.22 -7.25 17.05
N ILE A 3 7.30 -6.34 16.70
CA ILE A 3 6.67 -5.44 17.66
C ILE A 3 5.68 -6.28 18.51
N PRO A 4 5.74 -6.22 19.85
CA PRO A 4 4.74 -6.87 20.71
C PRO A 4 3.34 -6.35 20.41
N SER A 5 2.30 -7.17 20.59
CA SER A 5 0.93 -6.69 20.45
C SER A 5 0.50 -5.91 21.71
N ILE A 6 -0.23 -4.82 21.52
CA ILE A 6 -0.90 -4.11 22.60
C ILE A 6 -2.01 -5.00 23.18
N SER A 7 -2.28 -4.84 24.48
CA SER A 7 -3.40 -5.49 25.18
C SER A 7 -4.74 -5.25 24.47
N ASN A 8 -5.66 -6.20 24.59
CA ASN A 8 -7.03 -6.08 24.09
C ASN A 8 -8.01 -6.06 25.29
N PRO A 9 -8.77 -4.97 25.52
CA PRO A 9 -8.88 -3.78 24.67
C PRO A 9 -7.63 -2.88 24.72
N PRO A 10 -7.35 -2.13 23.63
CA PRO A 10 -6.23 -1.18 23.59
C PRO A 10 -6.45 -0.07 24.62
N PRO A 11 -5.42 0.32 25.39
CA PRO A 11 -5.50 1.51 26.23
C PRO A 11 -5.58 2.75 25.33
N THR A 12 -6.57 3.61 25.58
CA THR A 12 -6.76 4.89 24.91
C THR A 12 -6.65 6.01 25.93
N CYS A 13 -6.03 7.13 25.53
CA CYS A 13 -5.82 8.30 26.37
C CYS A 13 -6.71 9.48 25.97
N SER A 14 -7.46 9.38 24.86
CA SER A 14 -8.35 10.42 24.36
C SER A 14 -9.58 9.85 23.63
N ALA A 15 -10.64 10.65 23.54
CA ALA A 15 -11.85 10.32 22.76
C ALA A 15 -11.56 10.13 21.27
N GLU A 16 -10.51 10.78 20.75
CA GLU A 16 -10.08 10.61 19.36
C GLU A 16 -9.44 9.23 19.13
N GLU A 17 -8.59 8.76 20.04
CA GLU A 17 -8.01 7.41 19.98
C GLU A 17 -9.09 6.33 20.12
N GLU A 18 -10.08 6.55 20.98
CA GLU A 18 -11.25 5.66 21.10
C GLU A 18 -12.02 5.55 19.79
N ALA A 19 -12.25 6.67 19.10
CA ALA A 19 -12.91 6.68 17.81
C ALA A 19 -12.11 5.92 16.73
N ILE A 20 -10.77 6.01 16.76
CA ILE A 20 -9.88 5.27 15.85
C ILE A 20 -9.97 3.77 16.12
N VAL A 21 -9.89 3.33 17.38
CA VAL A 21 -10.03 1.91 17.75
C VAL A 21 -11.40 1.38 17.35
N ALA A 22 -12.47 2.15 17.57
CA ALA A 22 -13.82 1.79 17.17
C ALA A 22 -13.98 1.65 15.64
N ALA A 23 -13.38 2.55 14.87
CA ALA A 23 -13.39 2.48 13.41
C ALA A 23 -12.68 1.22 12.89
N ILE A 24 -11.53 0.86 13.48
CA ILE A 24 -10.81 -0.38 13.15
C ILE A 24 -11.65 -1.61 13.49
N ALA A 25 -12.25 -1.63 14.69
CA ALA A 25 -13.11 -2.73 15.12
C ALA A 25 -14.33 -2.90 14.18
N ALA A 26 -14.99 -1.81 13.81
CA ALA A 26 -16.11 -1.82 12.88
C ALA A 26 -15.72 -2.36 11.49
N ARG A 27 -14.55 -1.95 10.96
CA ARG A 27 -14.02 -2.44 9.68
C ARG A 27 -13.70 -3.93 9.69
N ARG A 28 -13.34 -4.49 10.85
CA ARG A 28 -12.97 -5.91 10.99
C ARG A 28 -14.16 -6.82 11.25
N HIS A 29 -15.28 -6.28 11.74
CA HIS A 29 -16.46 -7.05 12.11
C HIS A 29 -16.91 -8.04 11.00
N PRO A 30 -17.23 -9.31 11.33
CA PRO A 30 -17.32 -9.90 12.68
C PRO A 30 -15.99 -10.42 13.25
N ARG A 31 -14.88 -10.23 12.53
CA ARG A 31 -13.57 -10.69 12.99
C ARG A 31 -13.01 -9.75 14.07
N PRO A 32 -12.30 -10.29 15.07
CA PRO A 32 -11.63 -9.45 16.06
C PRO A 32 -10.48 -8.66 15.43
N ILE A 33 -10.04 -7.62 16.15
CA ILE A 33 -8.81 -6.88 15.87
C ILE A 33 -7.65 -7.87 15.74
N GLN A 34 -6.87 -7.76 14.66
CA GLN A 34 -5.76 -8.68 14.40
C GLN A 34 -4.49 -8.21 15.14
N PRO A 35 -3.52 -9.11 15.39
CA PRO A 35 -2.23 -8.73 16.00
C PRO A 35 -1.51 -7.59 15.27
N LEU A 36 -1.70 -7.47 13.95
CA LEU A 36 -1.21 -6.37 13.14
C LEU A 36 -1.86 -5.03 13.52
N ASP A 37 -3.19 -5.00 13.60
CA ASP A 37 -3.94 -3.81 14.00
C ASP A 37 -3.53 -3.40 15.43
N SER A 38 -3.41 -4.36 16.35
CA SER A 38 -2.94 -4.13 17.72
C SER A 38 -1.50 -3.59 17.78
N ALA A 39 -0.60 -4.02 16.90
CA ALA A 39 0.75 -3.48 16.83
C ALA A 39 0.79 -2.08 16.20
N LEU A 40 -0.13 -1.76 15.29
CA LEU A 40 -0.19 -0.43 14.68
C LEU A 40 -0.73 0.62 15.67
N LEU A 41 -1.57 0.21 16.62
CA LEU A 41 -2.14 1.07 17.65
C LEU A 41 -1.12 1.69 18.64
N TYR A 42 0.19 1.42 18.52
CA TYR A 42 1.21 2.24 19.19
C TYR A 42 1.25 3.67 18.63
N SER A 43 0.68 3.91 17.45
CA SER A 43 0.54 5.24 16.86
C SER A 43 -0.85 5.42 16.23
N PRO A 44 -1.90 5.63 17.03
CA PRO A 44 -3.29 5.65 16.56
C PRO A 44 -3.54 6.60 15.39
N HIS A 45 -3.03 7.83 15.44
CA HIS A 45 -3.21 8.80 14.35
C HIS A 45 -2.52 8.38 13.05
N VAL A 46 -1.37 7.70 13.12
CA VAL A 46 -0.71 7.14 11.93
C VAL A 46 -1.55 6.02 11.34
N VAL A 47 -2.14 5.14 12.16
CA VAL A 47 -3.06 4.09 11.69
C VAL A 47 -4.28 4.69 11.01
N ALA A 48 -4.88 5.72 11.61
CA ALA A 48 -6.05 6.39 11.06
C ALA A 48 -5.77 7.03 9.70
N GLY A 49 -4.65 7.75 9.58
CA GLY A 49 -4.21 8.33 8.31
C GLY A 49 -3.93 7.26 7.27
N TRP A 50 -3.27 6.17 7.67
CA TRP A 50 -2.97 5.02 6.82
C TRP A 50 -4.23 4.34 6.29
N ASP A 51 -5.20 4.04 7.15
CA ASP A 51 -6.47 3.42 6.77
C ASP A 51 -7.27 4.31 5.82
N SER A 52 -7.28 5.63 6.07
CA SER A 52 -7.90 6.62 5.18
C SER A 52 -7.25 6.64 3.80
N PHE A 53 -5.92 6.68 3.75
CA PHE A 53 -5.15 6.70 2.51
C PHE A 53 -5.34 5.42 1.68
N VAL A 54 -5.21 4.25 2.32
CA VAL A 54 -5.45 2.94 1.66
C VAL A 54 -6.90 2.83 1.18
N GLY A 55 -7.85 3.34 1.96
CA GLY A 55 -9.26 3.42 1.56
C GLY A 55 -9.44 4.27 0.30
N ALA A 56 -8.80 5.44 0.22
CA ALA A 56 -8.87 6.32 -0.94
C ALA A 56 -8.29 5.65 -2.19
N VAL A 57 -7.10 5.05 -2.10
CA VAL A 57 -6.48 4.34 -3.23
C VAL A 57 -7.37 3.20 -3.73
N ARG A 58 -8.00 2.43 -2.83
CA ARG A 58 -8.82 1.28 -3.22
C ARG A 58 -10.20 1.63 -3.77
N THR A 59 -10.79 2.75 -3.33
CA THR A 59 -12.22 3.04 -3.58
C THR A 59 -12.47 4.35 -4.33
N LYS A 60 -11.45 5.20 -4.48
CA LYS A 60 -11.56 6.54 -5.08
C LYS A 60 -10.49 6.79 -6.15
N SER A 61 -9.77 5.76 -6.59
CA SER A 61 -8.78 5.86 -7.66
C SER A 61 -9.46 5.85 -9.03
N SER A 62 -8.87 6.58 -9.97
CA SER A 62 -9.21 6.55 -11.39
C SER A 62 -8.64 5.34 -12.13
N LEU A 63 -7.67 4.64 -11.56
CA LEU A 63 -7.07 3.43 -12.14
C LEU A 63 -8.13 2.34 -12.26
N ALA A 64 -8.16 1.72 -13.44
CA ALA A 64 -8.93 0.50 -13.67
C ALA A 64 -8.53 -0.60 -12.67
N ASP A 65 -9.49 -1.45 -12.32
CA ASP A 65 -9.34 -2.46 -11.27
C ASP A 65 -8.16 -3.40 -11.52
N ASP A 66 -7.94 -3.80 -12.77
CA ASP A 66 -6.81 -4.64 -13.17
C ASP A 66 -5.46 -3.94 -12.97
N LEU A 67 -5.35 -2.66 -13.33
CA LEU A 67 -4.13 -1.86 -13.14
C LEU A 67 -3.83 -1.63 -11.66
N ARG A 68 -4.86 -1.35 -10.87
CA ARG A 68 -4.72 -1.14 -9.42
C ARG A 68 -4.32 -2.44 -8.72
N GLU A 69 -4.94 -3.56 -9.08
CA GLU A 69 -4.55 -4.86 -8.53
C GLU A 69 -3.14 -5.25 -8.97
N LEU A 70 -2.72 -4.94 -10.20
CA LEU A 70 -1.33 -5.12 -10.61
C LEU A 70 -0.38 -4.32 -9.73
N ALA A 71 -0.61 -3.01 -9.54
CA ALA A 71 0.21 -2.19 -8.65
C ALA A 71 0.21 -2.72 -7.21
N ILE A 72 -0.91 -3.21 -6.67
CA ILE A 72 -0.96 -3.80 -5.32
C ILE A 72 -0.22 -5.14 -5.26
N ALA A 73 -0.41 -6.00 -6.25
CA ALA A 73 0.01 -7.39 -6.26
C ALA A 73 1.44 -7.61 -6.77
N VAL A 74 2.11 -6.59 -7.33
CA VAL A 74 3.53 -6.70 -7.71
C VAL A 74 4.37 -6.91 -6.44
N VAL A 75 4.52 -8.18 -6.08
CA VAL A 75 5.38 -8.66 -5.01
C VAL A 75 6.53 -9.38 -5.69
N LYS A 76 7.60 -8.63 -5.97
CA LYS A 76 9.02 -9.03 -6.01
C LYS A 76 9.46 -10.27 -6.84
N LEU A 77 8.57 -11.00 -7.52
CA LEU A 77 8.88 -12.38 -7.91
C LEU A 77 9.23 -12.61 -9.39
N LEU A 78 8.78 -11.80 -10.37
CA LEU A 78 8.71 -12.33 -11.75
C LEU A 78 9.08 -11.43 -12.93
N LEU A 79 9.77 -10.30 -12.78
CA LEU A 79 10.02 -9.43 -13.94
C LEU A 79 11.46 -9.53 -14.44
N LYS A 80 11.78 -10.69 -15.02
CA LYS A 80 12.98 -10.87 -15.83
C LYS A 80 12.70 -10.35 -17.26
N SER A 81 13.22 -9.15 -17.50
CA SER A 81 13.69 -8.58 -18.78
C SER A 81 12.76 -8.41 -19.98
N GLU A 82 11.56 -9.02 -20.08
CA GLU A 82 10.67 -8.84 -21.25
C GLU A 82 9.19 -8.79 -20.87
N GLN A 83 8.40 -8.05 -21.67
CA GLN A 83 6.94 -7.95 -21.51
C GLN A 83 6.30 -9.33 -21.75
N PRO A 84 5.56 -9.90 -20.77
CA PRO A 84 4.88 -11.17 -20.95
C PRO A 84 3.75 -11.09 -21.98
N GLU A 85 3.48 -12.20 -22.67
CA GLU A 85 2.33 -12.32 -23.57
C GLU A 85 1.01 -12.04 -22.82
N GLY A 86 0.12 -11.27 -23.44
CA GLY A 86 -1.17 -10.89 -22.87
C GLY A 86 -1.15 -9.65 -21.97
N PHE A 87 0.02 -9.10 -21.65
CA PHE A 87 0.11 -7.79 -20.98
C PHE A 87 -0.01 -6.68 -22.01
N THR A 88 -0.77 -5.65 -21.67
CA THR A 88 -0.70 -4.36 -22.37
C THR A 88 0.59 -3.63 -22.00
N GLU A 89 0.99 -2.68 -22.84
CA GLU A 89 2.16 -1.83 -22.57
C GLU A 89 2.02 -1.07 -21.25
N LYS A 90 0.82 -0.54 -20.94
CA LYS A 90 0.56 0.18 -19.69
C LYS A 90 0.64 -0.72 -18.45
N GLN A 91 0.08 -1.93 -18.53
CA GLN A 91 0.20 -2.92 -17.45
C GLN A 91 1.67 -3.28 -17.21
N TRP A 92 2.45 -3.42 -18.28
CA TRP A 92 3.87 -3.71 -18.19
C TRP A 92 4.67 -2.56 -17.56
N ALA A 93 4.42 -1.32 -17.97
CA ALA A 93 5.05 -0.14 -17.39
C ALA A 93 4.78 -0.03 -15.88
N ILE A 94 3.54 -0.24 -15.43
CA ILE A 94 3.20 -0.25 -14.00
C ILE A 94 3.98 -1.33 -13.25
N CYS A 95 4.08 -2.53 -13.81
CA CYS A 95 4.86 -3.62 -13.23
C CYS A 95 6.35 -3.27 -13.07
N VAL A 96 6.97 -2.63 -14.06
CA VAL A 96 8.38 -2.21 -14.01
C VAL A 96 8.59 -1.10 -12.98
N ILE A 97 7.70 -0.10 -12.94
CA ILE A 97 7.72 0.97 -11.93
C ILE A 97 7.66 0.38 -10.53
N ALA A 98 6.71 -0.53 -10.28
CA ALA A 98 6.53 -1.19 -9.00
C ALA A 98 7.79 -1.98 -8.57
N ASP A 99 8.45 -2.68 -9.49
CA ASP A 99 9.70 -3.39 -9.21
C ASP A 99 10.85 -2.44 -8.88
N GLU A 100 11.04 -1.37 -9.67
CA GLU A 100 12.09 -0.38 -9.41
C GLU A 100 11.88 0.32 -8.06
N MET A 101 10.65 0.75 -7.77
CA MET A 101 10.28 1.35 -6.48
C MET A 101 10.53 0.39 -5.30
N THR A 102 10.24 -0.90 -5.47
CA THR A 102 10.39 -1.91 -4.40
C THR A 102 11.85 -2.31 -4.16
N ARG A 103 12.69 -2.29 -5.20
CA ARG A 103 14.08 -2.76 -5.14
C ARG A 103 15.08 -1.65 -4.83
N ASN A 104 14.90 -0.51 -5.46
CA ASN A 104 15.91 0.55 -5.51
C ASN A 104 15.46 1.82 -4.79
N VAL A 105 14.18 1.90 -4.36
CA VAL A 105 13.50 3.12 -3.84
C VAL A 105 13.37 4.23 -4.89
N GLN A 106 14.30 4.29 -5.85
CA GLN A 106 14.31 5.18 -7.00
C GLN A 106 13.88 4.46 -8.27
N VAL A 107 13.08 5.15 -9.06
CA VAL A 107 12.67 4.79 -10.41
C VAL A 107 13.57 5.53 -11.39
N LYS A 108 13.97 4.89 -12.48
CA LYS A 108 14.75 5.58 -13.53
C LYS A 108 13.86 6.59 -14.26
N ASP A 109 14.44 7.72 -14.65
CA ASP A 109 13.73 8.77 -15.39
C ASP A 109 13.07 8.21 -16.67
N GLU A 110 13.76 7.34 -17.39
CA GLU A 110 13.24 6.67 -18.61
C GLU A 110 11.98 5.84 -18.33
N THR A 111 11.96 5.07 -17.24
CA THR A 111 10.79 4.27 -16.82
C THR A 111 9.62 5.20 -16.46
N PHE A 112 9.92 6.31 -15.78
CA PHE A 112 8.91 7.26 -15.34
C PHE A 112 8.33 8.07 -16.52
N ASP A 113 9.15 8.46 -17.48
CA ASP A 113 8.73 9.08 -18.74
C ASP A 113 7.89 8.13 -19.58
N TRP A 114 8.24 6.85 -19.61
CA TRP A 114 7.45 5.83 -20.28
C TRP A 114 6.05 5.66 -19.66
N LEU A 115 5.93 5.60 -18.33
CA LEU A 115 4.62 5.56 -17.66
C LEU A 115 3.78 6.82 -17.97
N LYS A 116 4.42 8.01 -17.96
CA LYS A 116 3.78 9.29 -18.29
C LYS A 116 3.25 9.32 -19.72
N ALA A 117 3.92 8.67 -20.67
CA ALA A 117 3.43 8.58 -22.05
C ALA A 117 2.14 7.74 -22.18
N LEU A 118 1.92 6.80 -21.25
CA LEU A 118 0.80 5.84 -21.27
C LEU A 118 -0.36 6.21 -20.33
N SER A 119 -0.18 7.27 -19.52
CA SER A 119 -1.06 7.56 -18.38
C SER A 119 -1.31 9.05 -18.22
N SER A 120 -2.45 9.41 -17.64
CA SER A 120 -2.68 10.78 -17.17
C SER A 120 -1.80 11.09 -15.94
N HIS A 121 -1.58 12.38 -15.66
CA HIS A 121 -0.88 12.81 -14.45
C HIS A 121 -1.52 12.26 -13.16
N GLN A 122 -2.84 12.15 -13.12
CA GLN A 122 -3.57 11.58 -11.99
C GLN A 122 -3.23 10.10 -11.81
N GLU A 123 -3.29 9.32 -12.90
CA GLU A 123 -2.96 7.89 -12.86
C GLU A 123 -1.51 7.65 -12.45
N VAL A 124 -0.57 8.48 -12.90
CA VAL A 124 0.84 8.39 -12.47
C VAL A 124 0.96 8.55 -10.95
N VAL A 125 0.29 9.55 -10.38
CA VAL A 125 0.29 9.78 -8.93
C VAL A 125 -0.33 8.60 -8.20
N GLU A 126 -1.45 8.06 -8.71
CA GLU A 126 -2.15 6.94 -8.09
C GLU A 126 -1.35 5.62 -8.14
N VAL A 127 -0.60 5.36 -9.23
CA VAL A 127 0.32 4.22 -9.32
C VAL A 127 1.42 4.34 -8.26
N VAL A 128 2.10 5.48 -8.21
CA VAL A 128 3.18 5.73 -7.23
C VAL A 128 2.66 5.65 -5.79
N ALA A 129 1.49 6.23 -5.53
CA ALA A 129 0.82 6.17 -4.23
C ALA A 129 0.48 4.74 -3.80
N THR A 130 0.13 3.87 -4.75
CA THR A 130 -0.19 2.46 -4.50
C THR A 130 1.06 1.63 -4.21
N ASP A 131 2.18 1.91 -4.88
CA ASP A 131 3.43 1.18 -4.69
C ASP A 131 4.28 1.63 -3.51
N GLY A 132 4.19 2.92 -3.14
CA GLY A 132 4.77 3.42 -1.89
C GLY A 132 4.17 2.79 -0.63
N MET A 133 3.09 1.99 -0.76
CA MET A 133 2.49 1.32 0.38
C MET A 133 3.31 0.12 0.88
N PRO A 134 3.71 0.06 2.17
CA PRO A 134 4.10 -1.21 2.79
C PRO A 134 3.04 -2.30 2.58
N LYS A 135 3.38 -3.28 1.74
CA LYS A 135 2.47 -4.36 1.35
C LYS A 135 2.11 -5.21 2.59
N GLN A 136 0.82 -5.29 2.93
CA GLN A 136 0.30 -5.91 4.16
C GLN A 136 0.65 -7.40 4.34
N HIS A 137 1.05 -8.10 3.27
CA HIS A 137 1.41 -9.52 3.28
C HIS A 137 2.91 -9.78 3.43
N SER A 138 3.75 -8.74 3.49
CA SER A 138 5.19 -8.92 3.69
C SER A 138 5.47 -9.31 5.15
N SER A 139 6.06 -10.50 5.34
CA SER A 139 6.57 -10.98 6.63
C SER A 139 7.71 -10.11 7.20
N ARG A 140 8.20 -9.16 6.40
CA ARG A 140 9.09 -8.08 6.82
C ARG A 140 8.36 -6.76 6.61
N MET A 141 7.65 -6.32 7.64
CA MET A 141 7.22 -4.93 7.74
C MET A 141 8.50 -4.10 7.93
N ASN A 142 9.02 -3.57 6.84
CA ASN A 142 10.25 -2.77 6.86
C ASN A 142 9.85 -1.30 6.98
N LEU A 143 9.90 -0.77 8.20
CA LEU A 143 9.55 0.62 8.52
C LEU A 143 10.51 1.65 7.87
N THR A 144 11.62 1.20 7.28
CA THR A 144 12.57 2.04 6.53
C THR A 144 12.02 2.57 5.21
N ALA A 145 10.85 2.11 4.75
CA ALA A 145 10.19 2.68 3.56
C ALA A 145 9.28 3.89 3.88
N LEU A 146 9.26 4.36 5.13
CA LEU A 146 8.52 5.55 5.57
C LEU A 146 9.38 6.83 5.63
N PHE A 147 10.66 6.75 5.22
CA PHE A 147 11.59 7.88 5.17
C PHE A 147 12.52 7.76 3.95
#